data_AF-A0A1V6EBU4-F1
#
_entry.id   AF-A0A1V6EBU4-F1
#
_cell.length_a   1.000
_cell.length_b   1.000
_cell.length_c   1.000
_cell.angle_alpha   90.00
_cell.angle_beta   90.00
_cell.angle_gamma   90.00
#
_symmetry.space_group_name_H-M   'P 1'
#
loop_
_entity.id
_entity.type
_entity.pdbx_description
1 polymer ?
#
loop_
_entity_poly.entity_id
_entity_poly.type
_entity_poly.pdbx_seq_one_letter_code
_entity_poly.pdbx_strand_id
1 'polypeptide(L)'
;MAIMVVKGITLAGMPQILSVEVVEEETEENYPALFASLKIRGLKKVWLCVSDTHKGLQAAIQKEFPGASWQRCKVYFMRNILARVSQKDKVAFGQKLKAIWLQPDRDSTIRYVHEIIEEYAARYPEAIRVLEEGLEDSLQFYAFGELDARKISSTNSIERLNAEIRRR
;
A
#
# COMPACT_ATOMS: atom_id res chain seq x y z
N MET A 1 15.91 -9.31 -13.21
CA MET A 1 16.53 -8.74 -12.00
C MET A 1 15.61 -7.68 -11.41
N ALA A 2 15.05 -7.97 -10.25
CA ALA A 2 14.25 -7.05 -9.45
C ALA A 2 15.01 -6.69 -8.16
N ILE A 3 14.63 -5.58 -7.53
CA ILE A 3 15.22 -5.13 -6.26
C ILE A 3 14.11 -5.10 -5.23
N MET A 4 14.23 -5.94 -4.22
CA MET A 4 13.30 -5.98 -3.10
C MET A 4 13.84 -5.10 -1.98
N VAL A 5 13.07 -4.08 -1.61
CA VAL A 5 13.44 -3.16 -0.53
C VAL A 5 12.41 -3.24 0.57
N VAL A 6 12.88 -3.48 1.79
CA VAL A 6 12.04 -3.44 2.98
C VAL A 6 12.38 -2.19 3.78
N LYS A 7 11.36 -1.38 4.04
CA LYS A 7 11.45 -0.20 4.89
C LYS A 7 10.58 -0.40 6.12
N GLY A 8 11.16 -0.23 7.30
CA GLY A 8 10.48 -0.17 8.57
C GLY A 8 10.13 1.27 8.97
N ILE A 9 9.07 1.42 9.75
CA ILE A 9 8.73 2.66 10.46
C ILE A 9 8.63 2.29 11.94
N THR A 10 9.42 2.95 12.78
CA THR A 10 9.38 2.72 14.23
C THR A 10 8.14 3.38 14.85
N LEU A 11 7.84 3.07 16.11
CA LEU A 11 6.77 3.74 16.86
C LEU A 11 6.97 5.26 16.97
N ALA A 12 8.21 5.74 16.93
CA ALA A 12 8.52 7.17 16.86
C ALA A 12 8.29 7.77 15.45
N GLY A 13 7.75 7.01 14.50
CA GLY A 13 7.51 7.44 13.13
C GLY A 13 8.78 7.62 12.30
N MET A 14 9.91 7.03 12.73
CA MET A 14 11.21 7.15 12.08
C MET A 14 11.37 6.06 11.01
N PRO A 15 11.62 6.41 9.74
CA PRO A 15 11.83 5.44 8.67
C PRO A 15 13.25 4.84 8.74
N GLN A 16 13.37 3.53 8.49
CA GLN A 16 14.64 2.82 8.39
C GLN A 16 14.60 1.81 7.25
N ILE A 17 15.67 1.69 6.48
CA ILE A 17 15.81 0.61 5.49
C ILE A 17 16.27 -0.64 6.25
N LEU A 18 15.46 -1.70 6.17
CA LEU A 18 15.72 -2.97 6.85
C LEU A 18 16.40 -3.97 5.92
N SER A 19 16.08 -3.97 4.62
CA SER A 19 16.75 -4.82 3.63
C SER A 19 16.75 -4.18 2.25
N VAL A 20 17.78 -4.51 1.48
CA VAL A 20 17.86 -4.30 0.02
C VAL A 20 18.42 -5.60 -0.55
N GLU A 21 17.58 -6.40 -1.21
CA GLU A 21 17.96 -7.67 -1.81
C GLU A 21 17.82 -7.55 -3.34
N VAL A 22 18.79 -8.07 -4.08
CA VAL A 22 18.69 -8.22 -5.53
C VAL A 22 18.24 -9.64 -5.81
N VAL A 23 17.12 -9.78 -6.50
CA VAL A 23 16.58 -11.08 -6.90
C VAL A 23 16.52 -11.16 -8.42
N GLU A 24 16.75 -12.35 -8.98
CA GLU A 24 16.63 -12.54 -10.43
C GLU A 24 15.18 -12.31 -10.88
N GLU A 25 14.23 -12.89 -10.12
CA GLU A 25 12.78 -12.74 -10.30
C GLU A 25 12.07 -12.60 -8.94
N GLU A 26 10.92 -11.92 -8.92
CA GLU A 26 10.04 -11.90 -7.74
C GLU A 26 9.20 -13.17 -7.71
N THR A 27 9.74 -14.22 -7.10
CA THR A 27 9.01 -15.48 -6.88
C THR A 27 8.38 -15.51 -5.49
N GLU A 28 7.33 -16.30 -5.31
CA GLU A 28 6.67 -16.47 -4.00
C GLU A 28 7.63 -17.02 -2.93
N GLU A 29 8.70 -17.71 -3.36
CA GLU A 29 9.73 -18.33 -2.52
C GLU A 29 10.73 -17.31 -1.95
N ASN A 30 10.89 -16.15 -2.59
CA ASN A 30 11.85 -15.13 -2.15
C ASN A 30 11.35 -14.34 -0.92
N TYR A 31 10.03 -14.21 -0.74
CA TYR A 31 9.49 -13.46 0.41
C TYR A 31 9.74 -14.14 1.76
N PRO A 32 9.52 -15.47 1.94
CA PRO A 32 9.84 -16.15 3.20
C PRO A 32 11.32 -16.04 3.59
N ALA A 33 12.23 -16.19 2.63
CA ALA A 33 13.67 -16.09 2.89
C ALA A 33 14.06 -14.68 3.38
N LEU A 34 13.52 -13.64 2.72
CA LEU A 34 13.69 -12.24 3.14
C LEU A 34 13.15 -12.00 4.56
N PHE A 35 11.95 -12.49 4.86
CA PHE A 35 11.33 -12.31 6.18
C PHE A 35 12.06 -13.09 7.28
N ALA A 36 12.55 -14.29 6.98
CA ALA A 36 13.39 -15.07 7.90
C ALA A 36 14.69 -14.33 8.23
N SER A 37 15.38 -13.77 7.21
CA SER A 37 16.59 -12.95 7.40
C SER A 37 16.33 -11.75 8.32
N LEU A 38 15.20 -11.06 8.16
CA LEU A 38 14.82 -9.94 9.03
C LEU A 38 14.62 -10.39 10.49
N LYS A 39 13.95 -11.52 10.71
CA LYS A 39 13.73 -12.08 12.06
C LYS A 39 15.05 -12.48 12.73
N ILE A 40 15.95 -13.14 11.99
CA ILE A 40 17.29 -13.51 12.48
C ILE A 40 18.08 -12.26 12.90
N ARG A 41 17.95 -11.16 12.15
CA ARG A 41 18.58 -9.87 12.48
C ARG A 41 17.88 -9.10 13.60
N GLY A 42 16.82 -9.66 14.19
CA GLY A 42 16.19 -9.13 15.39
C GLY A 42 14.84 -8.42 15.16
N LEU A 43 14.22 -8.55 13.99
CA LEU A 43 12.83 -8.11 13.79
C LEU A 43 11.89 -9.00 14.62
N LYS A 44 11.32 -8.45 15.70
CA LYS A 44 10.50 -9.21 16.64
C LYS A 44 9.00 -9.11 16.37
N LYS A 45 8.50 -7.89 16.19
CA LYS A 45 7.06 -7.61 16.08
C LYS A 45 6.79 -6.69 14.91
N VAL A 46 5.81 -7.06 14.11
CA VAL A 46 5.29 -6.26 13.01
C VAL A 46 3.80 -6.07 13.26
N TRP A 47 3.33 -4.82 13.24
CA TRP A 47 1.92 -4.51 13.45
C TRP A 47 1.18 -4.24 12.14
N LEU A 48 1.87 -3.65 11.17
CA LEU A 48 1.31 -3.27 9.87
C LEU A 48 2.32 -3.56 8.77
N CYS A 49 1.88 -4.30 7.75
CA CYS A 49 2.60 -4.46 6.50
C CYS A 49 1.87 -3.70 5.40
N VAL A 50 2.59 -2.86 4.65
CA VAL A 50 2.05 -2.14 3.50
C VAL A 50 2.75 -2.63 2.24
N SER A 51 2.00 -3.17 1.29
CA SER A 51 2.53 -3.67 0.01
C SER A 51 1.55 -3.41 -1.12
N ASP A 52 1.92 -3.77 -2.35
CA ASP A 52 0.92 -3.98 -3.40
C ASP A 52 0.08 -5.24 -3.12
N THR A 53 -0.77 -5.62 -4.08
CA THR A 53 -1.65 -6.80 -3.98
C THR A 53 -1.05 -8.06 -4.59
N HIS A 54 0.27 -8.21 -4.59
CA HIS A 54 0.89 -9.45 -5.04
C HIS A 54 0.51 -10.61 -4.10
N LYS A 55 -0.19 -11.62 -4.63
CA LYS A 55 -0.79 -12.70 -3.82
C LYS A 55 0.25 -13.48 -3.01
N GLY A 56 1.39 -13.80 -3.62
CA GLY A 56 2.50 -14.47 -2.93
C GLY A 56 3.07 -13.65 -1.77
N LEU A 57 3.15 -12.33 -1.92
CA LEU A 57 3.64 -11.44 -0.86
C LEU A 57 2.61 -11.36 0.28
N GLN A 58 1.33 -11.22 -0.03
CA GLN A 58 0.27 -11.20 0.97
C GLN A 58 0.22 -12.51 1.77
N ALA A 59 0.31 -13.66 1.09
CA ALA A 59 0.34 -14.97 1.72
C ALA A 59 1.58 -15.13 2.62
N ALA A 60 2.76 -14.69 2.15
CA ALA A 60 3.98 -14.71 2.94
C ALA A 60 3.88 -13.81 4.18
N ILE A 61 3.30 -12.62 4.07
CA ILE A 61 3.07 -11.71 5.20
C ILE A 61 2.18 -12.37 6.25
N GLN A 62 1.05 -12.94 5.84
CA GLN A 62 0.10 -13.60 6.76
C GLN A 62 0.74 -14.80 7.47
N LYS A 63 1.56 -15.59 6.75
CA LYS A 63 2.27 -16.73 7.31
C LYS A 63 3.38 -16.32 8.28
N GLU A 64 4.20 -15.34 7.89
CA GLU A 64 5.41 -14.99 8.63
C GLU A 64 5.16 -14.00 9.78
N PHE A 65 4.10 -13.19 9.71
CA PHE A 65 3.77 -12.19 10.72
C PHE A 65 2.34 -12.38 11.25
N PRO A 66 2.06 -13.48 11.98
CA PRO A 66 0.74 -13.70 12.54
C PRO A 66 0.36 -12.55 13.49
N GLY A 67 -0.84 -12.00 13.30
CA GLY A 67 -1.36 -10.86 14.06
C GLY A 67 -0.95 -9.49 13.52
N ALA A 68 -0.15 -9.41 12.45
CA ALA A 68 0.05 -8.15 11.73
C ALA A 68 -1.14 -7.86 10.82
N SER A 69 -1.60 -6.60 10.80
CA SER A 69 -2.51 -6.12 9.78
C SER A 69 -1.77 -6.01 8.45
N TRP A 70 -2.46 -6.35 7.36
CA TRP A 70 -1.98 -6.09 6.01
C TRP A 70 -2.77 -4.95 5.39
N GLN A 71 -2.09 -4.04 4.70
CA GLN A 71 -2.70 -2.94 4.00
C GLN A 71 -2.20 -2.85 2.55
N ARG A 72 -3.15 -2.68 1.64
CA ARG A 72 -2.90 -2.30 0.26
C ARG A 72 -2.34 -0.88 0.18
N CYS A 73 -1.22 -0.73 -0.50
CA CYS A 73 -0.62 0.58 -0.80
C CYS A 73 -1.57 1.44 -1.65
N LYS A 74 -1.90 2.63 -1.15
CA LYS A 74 -2.83 3.55 -1.83
C LYS A 74 -2.37 3.97 -3.22
N VAL A 75 -1.06 4.07 -3.46
CA VAL A 75 -0.53 4.54 -4.76
C VAL A 75 -0.79 3.51 -5.86
N TYR A 76 -0.49 2.23 -5.60
CA TYR A 76 -0.83 1.16 -6.54
C TYR A 76 -2.34 1.02 -6.68
N PHE A 77 -3.08 1.16 -5.59
CA PHE A 77 -4.52 1.08 -5.63
C PHE A 77 -5.14 2.19 -6.50
N MET A 78 -4.73 3.45 -6.30
CA MET A 78 -5.11 4.57 -7.15
C MET A 78 -4.76 4.33 -8.62
N ARG A 79 -3.58 3.79 -8.92
CA ARG A 79 -3.18 3.47 -10.29
C ARG A 79 -4.11 2.44 -10.92
N ASN A 80 -4.50 1.41 -10.16
CA ASN A 80 -5.44 0.39 -10.63
C ASN A 80 -6.82 1.00 -10.93
N ILE A 81 -7.33 1.85 -10.05
CA ILE A 81 -8.61 2.53 -10.28
C ILE A 81 -8.51 3.45 -11.51
N LEU A 82 -7.49 4.31 -11.57
CA LEU A 82 -7.30 5.28 -12.65
C LEU A 82 -7.03 4.65 -14.02
N ALA A 83 -6.56 3.39 -14.07
CA ALA A 83 -6.43 2.66 -15.33
C ALA A 83 -7.78 2.46 -16.05
N ARG A 84 -8.89 2.53 -15.33
CA ARG A 84 -10.27 2.35 -15.83
C ARG A 84 -11.00 3.67 -16.10
N VAL A 85 -10.30 4.80 -15.95
CA VAL A 85 -10.84 6.14 -16.13
C VAL A 85 -10.27 6.73 -17.43
N SER A 86 -11.09 7.49 -18.16
CA SER A 86 -10.65 8.16 -19.39
C SER A 86 -9.55 9.19 -19.11
N GLN A 87 -8.64 9.42 -20.06
CA GLN A 87 -7.54 10.38 -19.88
C GLN A 87 -8.02 11.80 -19.51
N LYS A 88 -9.17 12.22 -20.06
CA LYS A 88 -9.80 13.51 -19.79
C LYS A 88 -10.16 13.69 -18.31
N ASP A 89 -10.71 12.66 -17.68
CA ASP A 89 -11.25 12.75 -16.32
C ASP A 89 -10.23 12.28 -15.25
N LYS A 90 -9.12 11.64 -15.65
CA LYS A 90 -8.10 11.10 -14.73
C LYS A 90 -7.56 12.10 -13.71
N VAL A 91 -7.36 13.36 -14.10
CA VAL A 91 -6.80 14.38 -13.20
C VAL A 91 -7.81 14.71 -12.08
N ALA A 92 -9.05 15.03 -12.45
CA ALA A 92 -10.11 15.38 -11.51
C ALA A 92 -10.47 14.18 -10.61
N PHE A 93 -10.68 13.01 -11.21
CA PHE A 93 -10.98 11.78 -10.47
C PHE A 93 -9.82 11.38 -9.54
N GLY A 94 -8.58 11.52 -10.00
CA GLY A 94 -7.40 11.26 -9.18
C GLY A 94 -7.26 12.19 -7.97
N GLN A 95 -7.66 13.47 -8.08
CA GLN A 95 -7.71 14.38 -6.92
C GLN A 95 -8.74 13.92 -5.90
N LYS A 96 -9.94 13.52 -6.36
CA LYS A 96 -10.97 12.97 -5.48
C LYS A 96 -10.50 11.70 -4.77
N LEU A 97 -9.86 10.77 -5.48
CA LEU A 97 -9.26 9.59 -4.86
C LEU A 97 -8.24 9.97 -3.78
N LYS A 98 -7.31 10.90 -4.04
CA LYS A 98 -6.32 11.32 -3.04
C LYS A 98 -6.96 11.77 -1.73
N ALA A 99 -8.09 12.47 -1.83
CA ALA A 99 -8.79 12.99 -0.66
C ALA A 99 -9.36 11.88 0.23
N ILE A 100 -9.62 10.67 -0.27
CA ILE A 100 -10.04 9.51 0.53
C ILE A 100 -9.04 9.26 1.67
N TRP A 101 -7.74 9.24 1.37
CA TRP A 101 -6.68 8.99 2.36
C TRP A 101 -6.21 10.25 3.11
N LEU A 102 -6.94 11.36 2.96
CA LEU A 102 -6.75 12.59 3.74
C LEU A 102 -7.90 12.81 4.74
N GLN A 103 -8.91 11.96 4.70
CA GLN A 103 -10.04 12.00 5.61
C GLN A 103 -9.58 11.77 7.06
N PRO A 104 -10.12 12.52 8.04
CA PRO A 104 -9.69 12.44 9.44
C PRO A 104 -9.97 11.09 10.08
N ASP A 105 -11.04 10.41 9.67
CA ASP A 105 -11.49 9.15 10.27
C ASP A 105 -12.21 8.26 9.25
N ARG A 106 -12.41 6.99 9.64
CA ARG A 106 -13.02 5.98 8.77
C ARG A 106 -14.45 6.35 8.37
N ASP A 107 -15.25 6.94 9.26
CA ASP A 107 -16.64 7.26 8.96
C ASP A 107 -16.72 8.39 7.92
N SER A 108 -15.86 9.40 8.03
CA SER A 108 -15.76 10.45 7.03
C SER A 108 -15.22 9.92 5.69
N THR A 109 -14.31 8.93 5.71
CA THR A 109 -13.90 8.21 4.50
C THR A 109 -15.06 7.52 3.81
N ILE A 110 -15.89 6.76 4.54
CA ILE A 110 -17.01 6.04 3.95
C ILE A 110 -18.02 7.02 3.34
N ARG A 111 -18.38 8.10 4.05
CA ARG A 111 -19.28 9.14 3.51
C ARG A 111 -18.72 9.74 2.22
N TYR A 112 -17.45 10.12 2.23
CA TYR A 112 -16.80 10.72 1.06
C TYR A 112 -16.67 9.75 -0.12
N VAL A 113 -16.46 8.46 0.13
CA VAL A 113 -16.48 7.44 -0.93
C VAL A 113 -17.87 7.29 -1.54
N HIS A 114 -18.94 7.34 -0.75
CA HIS A 114 -20.30 7.31 -1.29
C HIS A 114 -20.56 8.47 -2.25
N GLU A 115 -20.10 9.69 -1.95
CA GLU A 115 -20.19 10.84 -2.86
C GLU A 115 -19.48 10.56 -4.20
N ILE A 116 -18.30 9.93 -4.17
CA ILE A 116 -17.57 9.54 -5.39
C ILE A 116 -18.35 8.49 -6.19
N ILE A 117 -18.95 7.51 -5.50
CA ILE A 117 -19.76 6.46 -6.13
C ILE A 117 -20.96 7.08 -6.84
N GLU A 118 -21.73 7.93 -6.16
CA GLU A 118 -22.90 8.62 -6.74
C GLU A 118 -22.52 9.44 -7.98
N GLU A 119 -21.39 10.15 -7.94
CA GLU A 119 -20.95 11.00 -9.04
C GLU A 119 -20.44 10.21 -10.26
N TYR A 120 -19.76 9.07 -10.05
CA TYR A 120 -19.00 8.40 -11.11
C TYR A 120 -19.45 6.98 -11.47
N ALA A 121 -20.33 6.33 -10.71
CA ALA A 121 -20.74 4.94 -10.97
C ALA A 121 -21.35 4.74 -12.36
N ALA A 122 -22.15 5.70 -12.84
CA ALA A 122 -22.76 5.63 -14.17
C ALA A 122 -21.73 5.73 -15.31
N ARG A 123 -20.64 6.49 -15.11
CA ARG A 123 -19.62 6.75 -16.14
C ARG A 123 -18.46 5.75 -16.10
N TYR A 124 -18.06 5.34 -14.90
CA TYR A 124 -16.90 4.48 -14.67
C TYR A 124 -17.22 3.33 -13.70
N PRO A 125 -18.20 2.45 -14.04
CA PRO A 125 -18.64 1.38 -13.14
C PRO A 125 -17.49 0.44 -12.74
N GLU A 126 -16.58 0.14 -13.66
CA GLU A 126 -15.40 -0.70 -13.39
C GLU A 126 -14.40 -0.03 -12.42
N ALA A 127 -14.24 1.30 -12.50
CA ALA A 127 -13.36 2.03 -11.58
C ALA A 127 -13.96 2.03 -10.17
N ILE A 128 -15.27 2.23 -10.07
CA ILE A 128 -16.01 2.18 -8.81
C ILE A 128 -15.98 0.78 -8.20
N ARG A 129 -16.21 -0.28 -8.97
CA ARG A 129 -16.11 -1.66 -8.46
C ARG A 129 -14.75 -1.94 -7.83
N VAL A 130 -13.67 -1.53 -8.50
CA VAL A 130 -12.31 -1.70 -7.95
C VAL A 130 -12.10 -0.87 -6.69
N LEU A 131 -12.64 0.36 -6.64
CA LEU A 131 -12.59 1.20 -5.44
C LEU A 131 -13.30 0.50 -4.28
N GLU A 132 -14.51 0.00 -4.47
CA GLU A 132 -15.30 -0.67 -3.43
C GLU A 132 -14.61 -1.95 -2.92
N GLU A 133 -14.20 -2.83 -3.84
CA GLU A 133 -13.55 -4.11 -3.50
C GLU A 133 -12.24 -3.93 -2.71
N GLY A 134 -11.49 -2.85 -2.97
CA GLY A 134 -10.17 -2.63 -2.37
C GLY A 134 -10.12 -1.56 -1.28
N LEU A 135 -11.25 -0.93 -0.94
CA LEU A 135 -11.27 0.22 -0.04
C LEU A 135 -10.76 -0.17 1.33
N GLU A 136 -11.38 -1.17 1.96
CA GLU A 136 -11.07 -1.58 3.34
C GLU A 136 -9.60 -1.96 3.50
N ASP A 137 -9.06 -2.72 2.54
CA ASP A 137 -7.65 -3.11 2.50
C ASP A 137 -6.72 -1.90 2.47
N SER A 138 -7.16 -0.72 2.03
CA SER A 138 -6.36 0.51 1.95
C SER A 138 -6.48 1.43 3.17
N LEU A 139 -7.34 1.10 4.14
CA LEU A 139 -7.69 1.96 5.29
C LEU A 139 -7.17 1.48 6.64
N GLN A 140 -6.39 0.40 6.68
CA GLN A 140 -5.92 -0.21 7.94
C GLN A 140 -5.07 0.74 8.81
N PHE A 141 -4.48 1.79 8.23
CA PHE A 141 -3.72 2.81 8.93
C PHE A 141 -4.56 3.54 9.99
N TYR A 142 -5.89 3.57 9.90
CA TYR A 142 -6.75 4.18 10.93
C TYR A 142 -6.64 3.47 12.29
N ALA A 143 -6.26 2.19 12.32
CA ALA A 143 -5.96 1.48 13.57
C ALA A 143 -4.65 1.96 14.24
N PHE A 144 -3.89 2.83 13.58
CA PHE A 144 -2.56 3.30 14.00
C PHE A 144 -2.52 4.83 14.12
N GLY A 145 -3.49 5.42 14.84
CA GLY A 145 -3.66 6.88 14.95
C GLY A 145 -2.44 7.67 15.48
N GLU A 146 -1.54 7.01 16.23
CA GLU A 146 -0.28 7.59 16.72
C GLU A 146 0.76 7.81 15.59
N LEU A 147 0.58 7.17 14.44
CA LEU A 147 1.48 7.27 13.30
C LEU A 147 0.87 8.17 12.22
N ASP A 148 1.74 8.99 11.60
CA ASP A 148 1.34 9.81 10.45
C ASP A 148 0.89 8.90 9.28
N ALA A 149 -0.40 8.94 8.96
CA ALA A 149 -1.01 8.19 7.87
C ALA A 149 -0.27 8.37 6.53
N ARG A 150 0.36 9.54 6.28
CA ARG A 150 1.14 9.79 5.05
C ARG A 150 2.37 8.89 4.95
N LYS A 151 2.93 8.45 6.08
CA LYS A 151 4.09 7.55 6.15
C LYS A 151 3.69 6.07 6.02
N ILE A 152 2.48 5.69 6.43
CA ILE A 152 2.02 4.30 6.52
C ILE A 152 0.87 3.94 5.58
N SER A 153 0.47 4.83 4.67
CA SER A 153 -0.56 4.55 3.65
C SER A 153 0.00 4.18 2.27
N SER A 154 1.33 4.27 2.07
CA SER A 154 1.95 3.97 0.77
C SER A 154 3.39 3.49 0.87
N THR A 155 3.84 2.80 -0.18
CA THR A 155 5.24 2.42 -0.41
C THR A 155 5.98 3.43 -1.30
N ASN A 156 5.42 4.61 -1.58
CA ASN A 156 5.98 5.56 -2.56
C ASN A 156 7.43 5.97 -2.26
N SER A 157 7.82 6.04 -0.98
CA SER A 157 9.21 6.33 -0.61
C SER A 157 10.18 5.22 -1.04
N ILE A 158 9.72 3.97 -1.06
CA ILE A 158 10.49 2.82 -1.55
C ILE A 158 10.60 2.90 -3.08
N GLU A 159 9.50 3.21 -3.78
CA GLU A 159 9.52 3.36 -5.24
C GLU A 159 10.48 4.47 -5.70
N ARG A 160 10.52 5.59 -4.98
CA ARG A 160 11.48 6.66 -5.25
C ARG A 160 12.93 6.19 -5.05
N LEU A 161 13.20 5.45 -3.98
CA LEU A 161 14.51 4.88 -3.71
C LEU A 161 14.91 3.88 -4.81
N ASN A 162 13.99 3.01 -5.25
CA ASN A 162 14.21 2.05 -6.33
C ASN A 162 14.56 2.75 -7.65
N ALA A 163 13.84 3.82 -8.00
CA ALA A 163 14.13 4.61 -9.19
C ALA A 163 15.53 5.24 -9.14
N GLU A 164 15.96 5.68 -7.96
CA GLU A 164 17.27 6.30 -7.76
C GLU A 164 18.42 5.29 -7.79
N ILE A 165 18.20 4.08 -7.25
CA ILE A 165 19.14 2.96 -7.37
C ILE A 165 19.31 2.54 -8.83
N ARG A 166 18.22 2.40 -9.59
CA ARG A 166 18.26 2.01 -11.01
C ARG A 166 18.90 3.04 -11.94
N ARG A 167 19.02 4.30 -11.51
CA ARG A 167 19.63 5.39 -12.29
C ARG A 167 21.17 5.37 -12.21
N ARG A 168 21.74 4.76 -11.17
CA ARG A 168 23.18 4.67 -10.95
C ARG A 168 23.73 3.38 -11.54
#